data_AF-A0A1Y2VLY6-F1
#
_entry.id   AF-A0A1Y2VLY6-F1
#
_cell.length_a   1.000
_cell.length_b   1.000
_cell.length_c   1.000
_cell.angle_alpha   90.00
_cell.angle_beta   90.00
_cell.angle_gamma   90.00
#
_symmetry.space_group_name_H-M   'P 1'
#
loop_
_entity.id
_entity.type
_entity.pdbx_description
1 polymer ?
#
loop_
_entity_poly.entity_id
_entity_poly.type
_entity_poly.pdbx_seq_one_letter_code
_entity_poly.pdbx_strand_id
1 'polypeptide(L)'
;MGFWDSLIHGATEVGKWVGGHAGDILKAAETVAKVVTFGIERGLVQPAKKIHFDDDENILPKFFGDLGLAADVLAKYADQHYPASPTRTLNTINLEAFWPSPPTLEAPEVPPEISGDVNKLLVLNSIPAVVSNLDLGQVIAQQMFAQVTNKITTDDDDNVLHSDIDVRVGDRFRITGGLCYYKIPLGNPGGDNAWHSYLRLHNETSPETMREILLTEKRKLAIEKVQVHVSTSEPYNTTIITATWNGARGTSEYTTKAIQWLHDQYQGTIEYVPKPLIDGTNYTYRFRSGTDVGPGQILAAFSTALHKVVPKPTDDHPLPSLPTLQIDHVTTIVP
;
A
#
# COMPACT_ATOMS: atom_id res chain seq x y z
N MET A 1 6.58 3.86 8.38
CA MET A 1 6.97 4.92 7.42
C MET A 1 7.30 4.21 6.13
N GLY A 2 6.67 4.56 5.01
CA GLY A 2 6.79 3.81 3.77
C GLY A 2 8.06 4.20 3.02
N PHE A 3 8.67 3.25 2.33
CA PHE A 3 9.92 3.38 1.59
C PHE A 3 9.94 4.56 0.57
N TRP A 4 8.77 5.06 0.15
CA TRP A 4 8.63 6.27 -0.68
C TRP A 4 8.99 7.58 0.00
N ASP A 5 8.81 7.69 1.32
CA ASP A 5 9.17 8.93 2.02
C ASP A 5 10.69 9.19 1.92
N SER A 6 11.50 8.14 1.68
CA SER A 6 12.95 8.22 1.40
C SER A 6 13.33 8.25 -0.09
N LEU A 7 12.44 7.91 -1.03
CA LEU A 7 12.77 7.92 -2.47
C LEU A 7 12.40 9.21 -3.18
N ILE A 8 11.45 9.97 -2.64
CA ILE A 8 11.05 11.28 -3.20
C ILE A 8 12.23 12.28 -3.25
N HIS A 9 13.33 12.00 -2.54
CA HIS A 9 14.54 12.82 -2.49
C HIS A 9 15.63 12.41 -3.52
N GLY A 10 15.34 11.47 -4.43
CA GLY A 10 16.14 11.20 -5.65
C GLY A 10 17.36 10.27 -5.48
N ALA A 11 18.11 10.11 -6.57
CA ALA A 11 19.26 9.18 -6.71
C ALA A 11 20.33 9.31 -5.61
N THR A 12 20.42 10.47 -4.94
CA THR A 12 21.37 10.71 -3.85
C THR A 12 20.97 10.00 -2.55
N GLU A 13 19.67 9.92 -2.22
CA GLU A 13 19.23 9.19 -1.01
C GLU A 13 19.25 7.68 -1.23
N VAL A 14 18.87 7.23 -2.43
CA VAL A 14 19.08 5.85 -2.88
C VAL A 14 20.55 5.48 -2.78
N GLY A 15 21.42 6.32 -3.32
CA GLY A 15 22.86 6.09 -3.30
C GLY A 15 23.44 6.05 -1.89
N LYS A 16 23.00 6.93 -0.98
CA LYS A 16 23.38 6.89 0.45
C LYS A 16 22.89 5.62 1.14
N TRP A 17 21.67 5.19 0.85
CA TRP A 17 21.12 3.95 1.40
C TRP A 17 21.93 2.74 0.92
N VAL A 18 22.20 2.63 -0.39
CA VAL A 18 23.04 1.56 -0.93
C VAL A 18 24.46 1.65 -0.36
N GLY A 19 25.06 2.83 -0.27
CA GLY A 19 26.38 3.00 0.35
C GLY A 19 26.44 2.58 1.82
N GLY A 20 25.33 2.72 2.56
CA GLY A 20 25.22 2.31 3.96
C GLY A 20 24.88 0.82 4.18
N HIS A 21 24.41 0.12 3.14
CA HIS A 21 23.94 -1.28 3.24
C HIS A 21 24.70 -2.25 2.32
N ALA A 22 25.45 -1.74 1.34
CA ALA A 22 26.31 -2.55 0.49
C ALA A 22 27.58 -2.90 1.26
N GLY A 23 27.72 -4.17 1.62
CA GLY A 23 29.00 -4.70 2.11
C GLY A 23 30.14 -4.62 1.08
N ASP A 24 29.82 -4.42 -0.20
CA ASP A 24 30.77 -4.17 -1.29
C ASP A 24 30.21 -3.12 -2.26
N ILE A 25 30.53 -1.85 -2.01
CA ILE A 25 30.05 -0.73 -2.82
C ILE A 25 30.61 -0.76 -4.26
N LEU A 26 31.79 -1.36 -4.47
CA LEU A 26 32.38 -1.49 -5.80
C LEU A 26 31.51 -2.41 -6.66
N LYS A 27 31.08 -3.56 -6.13
CA LYS A 27 30.16 -4.46 -6.87
C LYS A 27 28.80 -3.83 -7.17
N ALA A 28 28.26 -3.04 -6.24
CA ALA A 28 27.03 -2.29 -6.48
C ALA A 28 27.24 -1.28 -7.63
N ALA A 29 28.36 -0.56 -7.61
CA ALA A 29 28.69 0.41 -8.65
C ALA A 29 28.95 -0.23 -10.02
N GLU A 30 29.68 -1.36 -10.07
CA GLU A 30 29.87 -2.15 -11.29
C GLU A 30 28.55 -2.64 -11.89
N THR A 31 27.60 -3.03 -11.05
CA THR A 31 26.28 -3.48 -11.49
C THR A 31 25.49 -2.35 -12.16
N VAL A 32 25.49 -1.16 -11.55
CA VAL A 32 24.87 0.03 -12.15
C VAL A 32 25.57 0.40 -13.46
N ALA A 33 26.90 0.38 -13.48
CA ALA A 33 27.70 0.64 -14.67
C ALA A 33 27.39 -0.30 -15.84
N LYS A 34 27.15 -1.59 -15.58
CA LYS A 34 26.73 -2.55 -16.61
C LYS A 34 25.40 -2.16 -17.26
N VAL A 35 24.43 -1.72 -16.45
CA VAL A 35 23.12 -1.25 -16.94
C VAL A 35 23.26 0.02 -17.79
N VAL A 36 24.08 0.97 -17.35
CA VAL A 36 24.35 2.19 -18.13
C VAL A 36 25.06 1.84 -19.44
N THR A 37 26.05 0.95 -19.41
CA THR A 37 26.77 0.48 -20.61
C THR A 37 25.83 -0.18 -21.60
N PHE A 38 24.97 -1.09 -21.12
CA PHE A 38 23.88 -1.68 -21.91
C PHE A 38 22.98 -0.61 -22.55
N GLY A 39 22.61 0.41 -21.78
CA GLY A 39 21.82 1.53 -22.28
C GLY A 39 22.53 2.33 -23.37
N ILE A 40 23.84 2.52 -23.28
CA ILE A 40 24.63 3.20 -24.32
C ILE A 40 24.71 2.32 -25.58
N GLU A 41 25.02 1.03 -25.44
CA GLU A 41 25.13 0.08 -26.55
C GLU A 41 23.82 -0.05 -27.32
N ARG A 42 22.68 0.02 -26.63
CA ARG A 42 21.34 0.04 -27.23
C ARG A 42 20.83 1.42 -27.63
N GLY A 43 21.65 2.47 -27.50
CA GLY A 43 21.28 3.84 -27.88
C GLY A 43 20.16 4.46 -27.03
N LEU A 44 19.91 3.91 -25.84
CA LEU A 44 18.94 4.42 -24.88
C LEU A 44 19.46 5.70 -24.22
N VAL A 45 20.73 5.75 -23.79
CA VAL A 45 21.32 6.94 -23.16
C VAL A 45 22.58 7.39 -23.89
N GLN A 46 22.94 8.67 -23.76
CA GLN A 46 24.15 9.20 -24.39
C GLN A 46 25.40 8.72 -23.64
N PRO A 47 26.52 8.53 -24.35
CA PRO A 47 27.75 8.07 -23.73
C PRO A 47 28.24 9.09 -22.70
N ALA A 48 28.26 8.68 -21.43
CA ALA A 48 28.95 9.42 -20.38
C ALA A 48 30.47 9.25 -20.52
N LYS A 49 31.26 10.25 -20.09
CA LYS A 49 32.73 10.16 -20.06
C LYS A 49 33.15 9.03 -19.11
N LYS A 50 33.64 7.91 -19.66
CA LYS A 50 34.24 6.74 -18.99
C LYS A 50 33.49 6.21 -17.77
N ILE A 51 32.72 5.14 -17.97
CA ILE A 51 32.16 4.28 -16.92
C ILE A 51 33.23 3.28 -16.46
N HIS A 52 34.27 3.76 -15.79
CA HIS A 52 35.31 2.92 -15.19
C HIS A 52 35.62 3.43 -13.79
N PHE A 53 35.53 2.57 -12.78
CA PHE A 53 35.88 2.92 -11.41
C PHE A 53 37.37 2.57 -11.24
N ASP A 54 38.21 3.58 -11.06
CA ASP A 54 39.61 3.37 -10.68
C ASP A 54 39.64 3.12 -9.15
N ASP A 55 40.46 2.15 -8.70
CA ASP A 55 40.52 1.72 -7.29
C ASP A 55 40.90 2.83 -6.29
N ASP A 56 41.45 3.96 -6.77
CA ASP A 56 41.95 5.08 -5.97
C ASP A 56 40.99 6.30 -5.92
N GLU A 57 39.85 6.27 -6.61
CA GLU A 57 38.88 7.39 -6.63
C GLU A 57 37.73 7.21 -5.63
N ASN A 58 37.20 8.32 -5.09
CA ASN A 58 35.97 8.27 -4.32
C ASN A 58 34.81 7.85 -5.23
N ILE A 59 34.35 6.60 -5.07
CA ILE A 59 33.36 5.96 -5.92
C ILE A 59 31.95 6.52 -5.79
N LEU A 60 31.62 7.14 -4.65
CA LEU A 60 30.23 7.52 -4.31
C LEU A 60 29.62 8.59 -5.23
N PRO A 61 30.29 9.72 -5.55
CA PRO A 61 29.73 10.71 -6.46
C PRO A 61 29.47 10.16 -7.86
N LYS A 62 30.36 9.28 -8.35
CA LYS A 62 30.22 8.63 -9.65
C LYS A 62 29.07 7.63 -9.63
N PHE A 63 28.99 6.82 -8.60
CA PHE A 63 27.89 5.90 -8.36
C PHE A 63 26.52 6.61 -8.35
N PHE A 64 26.41 7.77 -7.71
CA PHE A 64 25.16 8.55 -7.70
C PHE A 64 24.79 9.09 -9.08
N GLY A 65 25.77 9.54 -9.86
CA GLY A 65 25.56 9.95 -11.25
C GLY A 65 25.10 8.79 -12.14
N ASP A 66 25.74 7.63 -11.98
CA ASP A 66 25.42 6.43 -12.76
C ASP A 66 24.05 5.85 -12.39
N LEU A 67 23.59 6.00 -11.14
CA LEU A 67 22.22 5.63 -10.74
C LEU A 67 21.17 6.43 -11.52
N GLY A 68 21.37 7.74 -11.69
CA GLY A 68 20.46 8.58 -12.49
C GLY A 68 20.43 8.16 -13.97
N LEU A 69 21.61 7.85 -14.54
CA LEU A 69 21.68 7.33 -15.92
C LEU A 69 21.02 5.95 -16.04
N ALA A 70 21.17 5.08 -15.04
CA ALA A 70 20.53 3.77 -15.03
C ALA A 70 19.00 3.89 -14.92
N ALA A 71 18.48 4.88 -14.18
CA ALA A 71 17.06 5.19 -14.15
C ALA A 71 16.54 5.61 -15.54
N ASP A 72 17.28 6.46 -16.25
CA ASP A 72 16.96 6.85 -17.63
C ASP A 72 16.97 5.65 -18.60
N VAL A 73 17.92 4.72 -18.43
CA VAL A 73 17.96 3.47 -19.20
C VAL A 73 16.71 2.64 -18.94
N LEU A 74 16.34 2.44 -17.67
CA LEU A 74 15.14 1.69 -17.29
C LEU A 74 13.88 2.33 -17.85
N ALA A 75 13.75 3.66 -17.76
CA ALA A 75 12.60 4.39 -18.29
C ALA A 75 12.46 4.21 -19.81
N LYS A 76 13.55 4.35 -20.56
CA LYS A 76 13.53 4.20 -22.03
C LYS A 76 13.35 2.75 -22.47
N TYR A 77 13.92 1.81 -21.73
CA TYR A 77 13.70 0.39 -21.98
C TYR A 77 12.23 0.03 -21.75
N ALA A 78 11.61 0.57 -20.69
CA ALA A 78 10.18 0.41 -20.42
C ALA A 78 9.29 1.08 -21.49
N ASP A 79 9.67 2.26 -22.00
CA ASP A 79 8.95 2.90 -23.12
C ASP A 79 8.95 2.03 -24.39
N GLN A 80 10.04 1.29 -24.64
CA GLN A 80 10.15 0.38 -25.78
C GLN A 80 9.42 -0.95 -25.57
N HIS A 81 9.51 -1.53 -24.37
CA HIS A 81 8.89 -2.82 -24.05
C HIS A 81 7.39 -2.71 -23.79
N TYR A 82 6.97 -1.60 -23.17
CA TYR A 82 5.57 -1.31 -22.83
C TYR A 82 5.14 0.01 -23.50
N PRO A 83 5.03 0.02 -24.84
CA PRO A 83 4.62 1.21 -25.56
C PRO A 83 3.16 1.52 -25.26
N ALA A 84 2.85 2.80 -25.10
CA ALA A 84 1.46 3.23 -25.01
C ALA A 84 0.75 2.87 -26.32
N SER A 85 -0.41 2.22 -26.22
CA SER A 85 -1.22 1.90 -27.39
C SER A 85 -1.63 3.18 -28.13
N PRO A 86 -1.37 3.29 -29.44
CA PRO A 86 -1.71 4.49 -30.22
C PRO A 86 -3.22 4.66 -30.44
N THR A 87 -4.03 3.64 -30.12
CA THR A 87 -5.45 3.57 -30.46
C THR A 87 -6.39 3.73 -29.27
N ARG A 88 -5.87 3.74 -28.04
CA ARG A 88 -6.69 3.85 -26.82
C ARG A 88 -6.33 5.13 -26.07
N THR A 89 -7.32 5.77 -25.47
CA THR A 89 -7.06 6.82 -24.47
C THR A 89 -6.48 6.13 -23.24
N LEU A 90 -5.16 6.24 -23.07
CA LEU A 90 -4.44 5.63 -21.97
C LEU A 90 -4.01 6.71 -20.98
N ASN A 91 -4.27 6.49 -19.69
CA ASN A 91 -3.50 7.18 -18.67
C ASN A 91 -2.26 6.34 -18.37
N THR A 92 -1.09 6.84 -18.75
CA THR A 92 0.19 6.19 -18.49
C THR A 92 0.73 6.65 -17.15
N ILE A 93 1.09 5.68 -16.33
CA ILE A 93 1.59 5.88 -14.99
C ILE A 93 3.01 5.33 -14.96
N ASN A 94 3.95 6.13 -14.49
CA ASN A 94 5.33 5.73 -14.35
C ASN A 94 5.76 5.83 -12.90
N LEU A 95 6.57 4.87 -12.45
CA LEU A 95 7.13 4.83 -11.10
C LEU A 95 8.57 4.36 -11.17
N GLU A 96 9.51 5.25 -10.89
CA GLU A 96 10.87 4.85 -10.57
C GLU A 96 10.92 4.44 -9.10
N ALA A 97 11.21 3.18 -8.83
CA ALA A 97 11.21 2.64 -7.50
C ALA A 97 12.50 1.89 -7.21
N PHE A 98 12.96 2.04 -5.98
CA PHE A 98 13.95 1.15 -5.41
C PHE A 98 13.23 0.25 -4.40
N TRP A 99 13.46 -1.05 -4.41
CA TRP A 99 12.82 -1.95 -3.44
C TRP A 99 13.83 -2.98 -2.93
N PRO A 100 13.71 -3.45 -1.69
CA PRO A 100 14.40 -4.68 -1.31
C PRO A 100 13.92 -5.82 -2.21
N SER A 101 14.82 -6.73 -2.58
CA SER A 101 14.38 -7.93 -3.30
C SER A 101 13.38 -8.70 -2.45
N PRO A 102 12.34 -9.28 -3.05
CA PRO A 102 11.51 -10.23 -2.34
C PRO A 102 12.38 -11.42 -1.91
N PRO A 103 12.07 -12.06 -0.76
CA PRO A 103 12.70 -13.32 -0.40
C PRO A 103 12.42 -14.36 -1.51
N THR A 104 13.42 -15.17 -1.85
CA THR A 104 13.39 -16.16 -2.95
C THR A 104 12.52 -17.39 -2.67
N LEU A 105 11.39 -17.23 -1.97
CA LEU A 105 10.48 -18.33 -1.67
C LEU A 105 9.63 -18.68 -2.91
N GLU A 106 9.29 -19.97 -3.03
CA GLU A 106 8.47 -20.55 -4.13
C GLU A 106 7.08 -19.90 -4.27
N ALA A 107 6.66 -19.12 -3.27
CA ALA A 107 5.58 -18.15 -3.36
C ALA A 107 6.06 -16.84 -2.70
N PRO A 108 6.52 -15.83 -3.47
CA PRO A 108 6.95 -14.58 -2.87
C PRO A 108 5.73 -13.88 -2.27
N GLU A 109 5.62 -13.89 -0.95
CA GLU A 109 4.74 -12.95 -0.26
C GLU A 109 5.23 -11.55 -0.61
N VAL A 110 4.38 -10.79 -1.29
CA VAL A 110 4.65 -9.41 -1.63
C VAL A 110 4.81 -8.63 -0.33
N PRO A 111 5.95 -7.96 -0.10
CA PRO A 111 6.09 -7.06 1.03
C PRO A 111 4.95 -6.03 1.02
N PRO A 112 4.16 -5.88 2.11
CA PRO A 112 3.02 -4.98 2.14
C PRO A 112 3.35 -3.55 1.72
N GLU A 113 4.57 -3.11 1.96
CA GLU A 113 5.12 -1.82 1.55
C GLU A 113 4.98 -1.62 0.04
N ILE A 114 5.35 -2.62 -0.77
CA ILE A 114 5.35 -2.54 -2.24
C ILE A 114 3.92 -2.44 -2.77
N SER A 115 2.99 -3.21 -2.19
CA SER A 115 1.56 -3.09 -2.53
C SER A 115 0.98 -1.73 -2.14
N GLY A 116 1.36 -1.19 -0.97
CA GLY A 116 0.94 0.13 -0.51
C GLY A 116 1.48 1.27 -1.38
N ASP A 117 2.69 1.12 -1.87
CA ASP A 117 3.36 2.04 -2.78
C ASP A 117 2.67 2.13 -4.14
N VAL A 118 2.36 0.97 -4.72
CA VAL A 118 1.58 0.90 -5.96
C VAL A 118 0.19 1.51 -5.74
N ASN A 119 -0.48 1.19 -4.63
CA ASN A 119 -1.78 1.77 -4.31
C ASN A 119 -1.76 3.30 -4.20
N LYS A 120 -0.74 3.87 -3.54
CA LYS A 120 -0.56 5.33 -3.49
C LYS A 120 -0.41 5.93 -4.88
N LEU A 121 0.41 5.33 -5.73
CA LEU A 121 0.61 5.78 -7.10
C LEU A 121 -0.69 5.77 -7.91
N LEU A 122 -1.46 4.68 -7.83
CA LEU A 122 -2.75 4.57 -8.52
C LEU A 122 -3.68 5.70 -8.07
N VAL A 123 -3.80 5.93 -6.75
CA VAL A 123 -4.65 6.99 -6.18
C VAL A 123 -4.20 8.38 -6.64
N LEU A 124 -2.90 8.67 -6.65
CA LEU A 124 -2.35 9.94 -7.14
C LEU A 124 -2.69 10.17 -8.62
N ASN A 125 -2.84 9.10 -9.40
CA ASN A 125 -3.23 9.14 -10.81
C ASN A 125 -4.75 8.99 -11.02
N SER A 126 -5.55 9.24 -9.99
CA SER A 126 -7.02 9.15 -10.00
C SER A 126 -7.55 7.77 -10.39
N ILE A 127 -6.80 6.72 -10.08
CA ILE A 127 -7.22 5.33 -10.23
C ILE A 127 -7.52 4.76 -8.84
N PRO A 128 -8.69 4.14 -8.64
CA PRO A 128 -9.05 3.58 -7.34
C PRO A 128 -8.08 2.44 -6.95
N ALA A 129 -7.59 2.44 -5.71
CA ALA A 129 -6.77 1.35 -5.18
C ALA A 129 -7.54 0.03 -5.05
N VAL A 130 -8.87 0.09 -4.92
CA VAL A 130 -9.76 -1.07 -4.81
C VAL A 130 -10.85 -0.99 -5.88
N VAL A 131 -11.03 -2.05 -6.66
CA VAL A 131 -12.12 -2.17 -7.64
C VAL A 131 -12.80 -3.52 -7.47
N SER A 132 -14.11 -3.54 -7.26
CA SER A 132 -14.87 -4.78 -7.07
C SER A 132 -14.31 -5.69 -5.97
N ASN A 133 -13.84 -5.08 -4.87
CA ASN A 133 -13.17 -5.74 -3.73
C ASN A 133 -11.78 -6.34 -4.04
N LEU A 134 -11.21 -6.03 -5.21
CA LEU A 134 -9.83 -6.39 -5.57
C LEU A 134 -8.89 -5.25 -5.16
N ASP A 135 -7.91 -5.53 -4.29
CA ASP A 135 -6.79 -4.61 -4.04
C ASP A 135 -5.85 -4.62 -5.25
N LEU A 136 -5.85 -3.53 -6.01
CA LEU A 136 -5.08 -3.44 -7.25
C LEU A 136 -3.58 -3.44 -6.98
N GLY A 137 -3.12 -2.74 -5.94
CA GLY A 137 -1.71 -2.68 -5.57
C GLY A 137 -1.16 -4.05 -5.19
N GLN A 138 -1.93 -4.84 -4.44
CA GLN A 138 -1.55 -6.21 -4.09
C GLN A 138 -1.44 -7.10 -5.34
N VAL A 139 -2.44 -7.07 -6.23
CA VAL A 139 -2.44 -7.92 -7.44
C VAL A 139 -1.32 -7.52 -8.40
N ILE A 140 -1.12 -6.21 -8.63
CA ILE A 140 -0.04 -5.71 -9.47
C ILE A 140 1.31 -6.15 -8.91
N ALA A 141 1.53 -5.96 -7.61
CA ALA A 141 2.78 -6.35 -6.98
C ALA A 141 2.99 -7.87 -7.04
N GLN A 142 1.94 -8.69 -6.88
CA GLN A 142 2.05 -10.15 -7.07
C GLN A 142 2.52 -10.50 -8.48
N GLN A 143 1.98 -9.86 -9.52
CA GLN A 143 2.40 -10.10 -10.90
C GLN A 143 3.85 -9.64 -11.15
N MET A 144 4.27 -8.52 -10.55
CA MET A 144 5.66 -8.04 -10.62
C MET A 144 6.66 -9.07 -10.09
N PHE A 145 6.30 -9.78 -9.00
CA PHE A 145 7.18 -10.74 -8.33
C PHE A 145 7.04 -12.19 -8.83
N ALA A 146 5.91 -12.56 -9.43
CA ALA A 146 5.64 -13.92 -9.90
C ALA A 146 6.57 -14.39 -11.03
N GLN A 147 7.14 -13.47 -11.82
CA GLN A 147 8.06 -13.83 -12.91
C GLN A 147 9.52 -14.02 -12.44
N VAL A 148 9.86 -13.56 -11.23
CA VAL A 148 11.23 -13.62 -10.70
C VAL A 148 11.64 -15.03 -10.29
N THR A 149 10.67 -15.88 -9.93
CA THR A 149 10.90 -17.30 -9.64
C THR A 149 11.11 -18.14 -10.90
N ASN A 150 10.68 -17.67 -12.09
CA ASN A 150 10.63 -18.48 -13.31
C ASN A 150 11.78 -18.23 -14.31
N LYS A 151 12.53 -17.13 -14.19
CA LYS A 151 13.70 -16.84 -15.03
C LYS A 151 15.00 -16.99 -14.23
N ILE A 152 15.37 -18.25 -13.94
CA ILE A 152 16.78 -18.64 -13.77
C ILE A 152 17.20 -19.30 -15.10
N THR A 153 17.19 -18.54 -16.18
CA THR A 153 17.85 -18.95 -17.42
C THR A 153 19.13 -18.15 -17.52
N THR A 154 20.23 -18.86 -17.32
CA THR A 154 21.63 -18.41 -17.32
C THR A 154 22.15 -17.89 -18.68
N ASP A 155 21.28 -17.51 -19.62
CA ASP A 155 21.69 -17.30 -21.02
C ASP A 155 21.08 -16.09 -21.77
N ASP A 156 20.40 -15.14 -21.12
CA ASP A 156 19.96 -13.92 -21.83
C ASP A 156 20.76 -12.67 -21.42
N ASP A 157 21.43 -12.08 -22.41
CA ASP A 157 22.25 -10.85 -22.45
C ASP A 157 21.58 -9.55 -21.95
N ASP A 158 20.46 -9.63 -21.23
CA ASP A 158 19.71 -8.47 -20.79
C ASP A 158 20.11 -8.08 -19.36
N ASN A 159 20.95 -7.04 -19.25
CA ASN A 159 21.30 -6.36 -17.99
C ASN A 159 20.07 -5.71 -17.30
N VAL A 160 18.91 -5.70 -17.96
CA VAL A 160 17.62 -5.21 -17.46
C VAL A 160 16.59 -6.34 -17.60
N LEU A 161 16.01 -6.75 -16.48
CA LEU A 161 14.92 -7.73 -16.41
C LEU A 161 13.57 -7.03 -16.55
N HIS A 162 12.54 -7.78 -16.95
CA HIS A 162 11.19 -7.26 -17.04
C HIS A 162 10.13 -8.27 -16.58
N SER A 163 8.99 -7.77 -16.10
CA SER A 163 7.79 -8.57 -15.81
C SER A 163 6.51 -7.89 -16.28
N ASP A 164 5.65 -8.67 -16.94
CA ASP A 164 4.39 -8.18 -17.52
C ASP A 164 3.29 -8.08 -16.47
N ILE A 165 2.42 -7.09 -16.64
CA ILE A 165 1.26 -6.83 -15.79
C ILE A 165 0.01 -6.72 -16.68
N ASP A 166 -1.01 -7.52 -16.39
CA ASP A 166 -2.35 -7.44 -16.98
C ASP A 166 -3.40 -7.72 -15.90
N VAL A 167 -3.98 -6.66 -15.36
CA VAL A 167 -5.05 -6.70 -14.37
C VAL A 167 -6.35 -6.36 -15.06
N ARG A 168 -7.32 -7.29 -15.03
CA ARG A 168 -8.65 -7.11 -15.63
C ARG A 168 -9.72 -7.30 -14.58
N VAL A 169 -10.63 -6.34 -14.47
CA VAL A 169 -11.82 -6.44 -13.62
C VAL A 169 -13.05 -6.32 -14.51
N GLY A 170 -13.58 -7.48 -14.90
CA GLY A 170 -14.61 -7.58 -15.95
C GLY A 170 -14.11 -7.02 -17.28
N ASP A 171 -15.05 -6.55 -18.13
CA ASP A 171 -14.73 -6.05 -19.48
C ASP A 171 -14.42 -4.55 -19.52
N ARG A 172 -14.62 -3.85 -18.40
CA ARG A 172 -14.65 -2.38 -18.37
C ARG A 172 -13.42 -1.74 -17.74
N PHE A 173 -12.66 -2.49 -16.93
CA PHE A 173 -11.49 -1.98 -16.23
C PHE A 173 -10.28 -2.86 -16.54
N ARG A 174 -9.22 -2.23 -17.04
CA ARG A 174 -7.97 -2.92 -17.36
C ARG A 174 -6.77 -2.03 -17.12
N ILE A 175 -5.78 -2.59 -16.44
CA ILE A 175 -4.44 -2.02 -16.30
C ILE A 175 -3.46 -2.99 -16.98
N THR A 176 -2.70 -2.49 -17.95
CA THR A 176 -1.63 -3.23 -18.63
C THR A 176 -0.28 -2.58 -18.38
N GLY A 177 0.82 -3.23 -18.78
CA GLY A 177 2.16 -2.67 -18.73
C GLY A 177 3.12 -3.65 -18.10
N GLY A 178 4.10 -3.14 -17.34
CA GLY A 178 5.06 -4.01 -16.68
C GLY A 178 6.13 -3.26 -15.90
N LEU A 179 6.95 -4.05 -15.21
CA LEU A 179 8.12 -3.61 -14.48
C LEU A 179 9.36 -3.87 -15.33
N CYS A 180 10.32 -2.95 -15.31
CA CYS A 180 11.69 -3.16 -15.75
C CYS A 180 12.62 -2.93 -14.56
N TYR A 181 13.58 -3.80 -14.30
CA TYR A 181 14.44 -3.69 -13.12
C TYR A 181 15.79 -4.39 -13.29
N TYR A 182 16.74 -4.04 -12.44
CA TYR A 182 17.97 -4.81 -12.24
C TYR A 182 18.27 -4.94 -10.75
N LYS A 183 19.06 -5.96 -10.39
CA LYS A 183 19.36 -6.30 -9.01
C LYS A 183 20.71 -5.73 -8.60
N ILE A 184 20.76 -4.90 -7.56
CA ILE A 184 21.99 -4.36 -6.95
C ILE A 184 22.36 -5.22 -5.73
N PRO A 185 23.58 -5.80 -5.68
CA PRO A 185 23.99 -6.64 -4.56
C PRO A 185 24.24 -5.80 -3.30
N LEU A 186 23.67 -6.23 -2.15
CA LEU A 186 23.90 -5.61 -0.84
C LEU A 186 24.78 -6.51 0.05
N GLY A 187 25.95 -6.90 -0.44
CA GLY A 187 27.12 -7.35 0.34
C GLY A 187 27.06 -8.57 1.29
N ASN A 188 25.90 -9.07 1.71
CA ASN A 188 25.82 -10.24 2.58
C ASN A 188 25.77 -11.54 1.75
N PRO A 189 26.66 -12.52 1.99
CA PRO A 189 26.59 -13.82 1.34
C PRO A 189 25.24 -14.50 1.68
N GLY A 190 24.36 -14.62 0.68
CA GLY A 190 23.05 -15.28 0.82
C GLY A 190 21.88 -14.37 1.20
N GLY A 191 22.03 -13.04 1.28
CA GLY A 191 20.96 -12.13 1.69
C GLY A 191 20.92 -10.84 0.88
N ASP A 192 19.77 -10.62 0.24
CA ASP A 192 19.21 -9.35 -0.23
C ASP A 192 19.98 -8.57 -1.31
N ASN A 193 19.53 -8.73 -2.56
CA ASN A 193 19.74 -7.67 -3.54
C ASN A 193 18.70 -6.57 -3.30
N ALA A 194 18.95 -5.35 -3.72
CA ALA A 194 17.88 -4.39 -3.99
C ALA A 194 17.53 -4.38 -5.47
N TRP A 195 16.30 -3.99 -5.80
CA TRP A 195 15.88 -3.73 -7.16
C TRP A 195 15.90 -2.24 -7.38
N HIS A 196 16.63 -1.80 -8.40
CA HIS A 196 16.35 -0.51 -9.00
C HIS A 196 15.44 -0.76 -10.20
N SER A 197 14.29 -0.10 -10.22
CA SER A 197 13.18 -0.49 -11.06
C SER A 197 12.37 0.69 -11.60
N TYR A 198 11.71 0.44 -12.72
CA TYR A 198 10.81 1.35 -13.39
C TYR A 198 9.53 0.60 -13.75
N LEU A 199 8.43 0.95 -13.10
CA LEU A 199 7.11 0.40 -13.37
C LEU A 199 6.38 1.35 -14.31
N ARG A 200 5.90 0.80 -15.42
CA ARG A 200 5.08 1.52 -16.39
C ARG A 200 3.74 0.82 -16.53
N LEU A 201 2.67 1.52 -16.20
CA LEU A 201 1.30 1.02 -16.28
C LEU A 201 0.46 1.88 -17.22
N HIS A 202 -0.45 1.24 -17.94
CA HIS A 202 -1.43 1.87 -18.79
C HIS A 202 -2.81 1.51 -18.27
N ASN A 203 -3.56 2.50 -17.83
CA ASN A 203 -4.96 2.34 -17.56
C ASN A 203 -5.76 2.50 -18.86
N GLU A 204 -6.38 1.41 -19.31
CA GLU A 204 -7.17 1.36 -20.56
C GLU A 204 -8.67 1.64 -20.32
N THR A 205 -9.04 2.09 -19.13
CA THR A 205 -10.42 2.36 -18.72
C THR A 205 -10.91 3.71 -19.25
N SER A 206 -12.10 3.77 -19.85
CA SER A 206 -12.65 5.05 -20.33
C SER A 206 -12.89 6.05 -19.20
N PRO A 207 -12.74 7.37 -19.43
CA PRO A 207 -12.95 8.39 -18.41
C PRO A 207 -14.32 8.32 -17.74
N GLU A 208 -15.36 8.02 -18.51
CA GLU A 208 -16.74 7.86 -18.02
C GLU A 208 -16.85 6.66 -17.08
N THR A 209 -16.27 5.53 -17.47
CA THR A 209 -16.24 4.31 -16.64
C THR A 209 -15.44 4.55 -15.36
N MET A 210 -14.30 5.23 -15.47
CA MET A 210 -13.48 5.58 -14.30
C MET A 210 -14.26 6.46 -13.32
N ARG A 211 -14.99 7.46 -13.83
CA ARG A 211 -15.87 8.32 -13.02
C ARG A 211 -16.98 7.51 -12.34
N GLU A 212 -17.61 6.58 -13.04
CA GLU A 212 -18.63 5.69 -12.46
C GLU A 212 -18.08 4.81 -11.34
N ILE A 213 -16.89 4.22 -11.54
CA ILE A 213 -16.23 3.39 -10.52
C ILE A 213 -15.90 4.24 -9.30
N LEU A 214 -15.26 5.40 -9.49
CA LEU A 214 -14.91 6.32 -8.39
C LEU A 214 -16.16 6.79 -7.63
N LEU A 215 -17.25 7.10 -8.33
CA LEU A 215 -18.52 7.47 -7.70
C LEU A 215 -19.14 6.30 -6.93
N THR A 216 -19.04 5.08 -7.44
CA THR A 216 -19.55 3.87 -6.77
C THR A 216 -18.76 3.60 -5.50
N GLU A 217 -17.42 3.63 -5.56
CA GLU A 217 -16.57 3.49 -4.38
C GLU A 217 -16.80 4.62 -3.37
N LYS A 218 -16.92 5.87 -3.84
CA LYS A 218 -17.27 7.00 -2.98
C LYS A 218 -18.65 6.84 -2.34
N ARG A 219 -19.63 6.26 -3.02
CA ARG A 219 -20.96 5.94 -2.46
C ARG A 219 -20.90 4.80 -1.45
N LYS A 220 -20.07 3.78 -1.65
CA LYS A 220 -19.81 2.74 -0.64
C LYS A 220 -19.19 3.32 0.64
N LEU A 221 -18.40 4.39 0.51
CA LEU A 221 -17.83 5.15 1.62
C LEU A 221 -18.75 6.22 2.18
N ALA A 222 -19.79 6.62 1.45
CA ALA A 222 -20.78 7.58 1.90
C ALA A 222 -21.80 6.88 2.79
N ILE A 223 -21.81 7.22 4.07
CA ILE A 223 -22.85 6.82 5.02
C ILE A 223 -24.19 7.44 4.57
N GLU A 224 -25.20 6.62 4.30
CA GLU A 224 -26.59 7.09 4.23
C GLU A 224 -27.05 7.55 5.62
N LYS A 225 -27.50 8.80 5.73
CA LYS A 225 -28.17 9.29 6.94
C LYS A 225 -29.57 8.73 6.98
N VAL A 226 -29.91 7.98 8.03
CA VAL A 226 -31.30 7.74 8.40
C VAL A 226 -31.45 7.89 9.92
N GLN A 227 -32.48 8.61 10.34
CA GLN A 227 -32.97 8.57 11.72
C GLN A 227 -33.98 7.42 11.82
N VAL A 228 -33.76 6.47 12.73
CA VAL A 228 -34.73 5.40 12.99
C VAL A 228 -34.92 5.20 14.49
N HIS A 229 -36.19 5.00 14.86
CA HIS A 229 -36.64 4.56 16.18
C HIS A 229 -36.59 3.03 16.27
N VAL A 230 -35.90 2.51 17.28
CA VAL A 230 -35.81 1.07 17.55
C VAL A 230 -37.02 0.64 18.38
N SER A 231 -37.94 -0.11 17.77
CA SER A 231 -39.00 -0.85 18.46
C SER A 231 -38.58 -2.32 18.62
N THR A 232 -38.89 -2.96 19.75
CA THR A 232 -38.58 -4.39 19.99
C THR A 232 -39.50 -5.36 19.25
N SER A 233 -40.51 -4.86 18.53
CA SER A 233 -41.44 -5.64 17.71
C SER A 233 -41.00 -5.79 16.24
N GLU A 234 -39.89 -5.17 15.84
CA GLU A 234 -39.41 -5.17 14.46
C GLU A 234 -37.99 -5.76 14.35
N PRO A 235 -37.58 -6.25 13.16
CA PRO A 235 -36.23 -6.77 12.95
C PRO A 235 -35.16 -5.72 13.28
N TYR A 236 -34.07 -6.16 13.92
CA TYR A 236 -32.99 -5.28 14.35
C TYR A 236 -31.62 -5.92 14.15
N ASN A 237 -30.59 -5.08 13.96
CA ASN A 237 -29.20 -5.53 13.94
C ASN A 237 -28.63 -5.54 15.35
N THR A 238 -27.83 -6.56 15.65
CA THR A 238 -26.96 -6.62 16.82
C THR A 238 -25.52 -6.58 16.34
N THR A 239 -24.73 -5.62 16.81
CA THR A 239 -23.30 -5.49 16.50
C THR A 239 -22.49 -5.62 17.77
N ILE A 240 -21.52 -6.52 17.78
CA ILE A 240 -20.57 -6.72 18.86
C ILE A 240 -19.25 -6.09 18.47
N ILE A 241 -18.76 -5.18 19.29
CA ILE A 241 -17.48 -4.48 19.12
C ILE A 241 -16.58 -4.83 20.29
N THR A 242 -15.37 -5.32 20.02
CA THR A 242 -14.31 -5.40 21.02
C THR A 242 -13.44 -4.17 20.95
N ALA A 243 -13.21 -3.58 22.13
CA ALA A 243 -12.23 -2.54 22.35
C ALA A 243 -11.03 -3.13 23.10
N THR A 244 -9.86 -3.11 22.46
CA THR A 244 -8.59 -3.56 23.04
C THR A 244 -7.77 -2.34 23.44
N TRP A 245 -7.55 -2.18 24.75
CA TRP A 245 -6.76 -1.08 25.29
C TRP A 245 -5.29 -1.49 25.45
N ASN A 246 -4.39 -0.69 24.86
CA ASN A 246 -2.96 -0.91 24.98
C ASN A 246 -2.47 -0.44 26.35
N GLY A 247 -2.43 -1.35 27.33
CA GLY A 247 -1.60 -1.22 28.54
C GLY A 247 -2.20 -0.53 29.77
N ALA A 248 -3.48 -0.11 29.79
CA ALA A 248 -4.06 0.56 30.95
C ALA A 248 -5.14 -0.28 31.66
N ARG A 249 -4.97 -0.50 32.98
CA ARG A 249 -6.04 -0.95 33.88
C ARG A 249 -6.85 0.28 34.33
N GLY A 250 -8.18 0.18 34.32
CA GLY A 250 -9.08 1.28 34.73
C GLY A 250 -9.77 2.05 33.60
N THR A 251 -9.68 1.59 32.35
CA THR A 251 -10.30 2.24 31.16
C THR A 251 -11.81 1.98 31.01
N SER A 252 -12.38 1.15 31.88
CA SER A 252 -13.81 0.82 31.89
C SER A 252 -14.69 2.04 32.14
N GLU A 253 -14.22 3.04 32.92
CA GLU A 253 -14.96 4.27 33.19
C GLU A 253 -15.14 5.12 31.92
N TYR A 254 -14.07 5.31 31.14
CA TYR A 254 -14.14 6.05 29.87
C TYR A 254 -15.06 5.35 28.89
N THR A 255 -15.01 4.03 28.85
CA THR A 255 -15.87 3.28 27.93
C THR A 255 -17.34 3.33 28.35
N THR A 256 -17.62 3.30 29.65
CA THR A 256 -18.98 3.51 30.19
C THR A 256 -19.49 4.91 29.85
N LYS A 257 -18.65 5.94 29.98
CA LYS A 257 -18.98 7.31 29.55
C LYS A 257 -19.20 7.41 28.05
N ALA A 258 -18.43 6.68 27.23
CA ALA A 258 -18.62 6.65 25.77
C ALA A 258 -19.96 6.01 25.39
N ILE A 259 -20.34 4.93 26.08
CA ILE A 259 -21.65 4.29 25.90
C ILE A 259 -22.79 5.22 26.31
N GLN A 260 -22.65 5.90 27.45
CA GLN A 260 -23.65 6.88 27.88
C GLN A 260 -23.76 8.03 26.87
N TRP A 261 -22.62 8.54 26.38
CA TRP A 261 -22.59 9.56 25.35
C TRP A 261 -23.26 9.08 24.06
N LEU A 262 -23.01 7.83 23.62
CA LEU A 262 -23.71 7.24 22.49
C LEU A 262 -25.22 7.18 22.72
N HIS A 263 -25.64 6.71 23.90
CA HIS A 263 -27.04 6.62 24.25
C HIS A 263 -27.72 8.00 24.22
N ASP A 264 -27.06 9.02 24.76
CA ASP A 264 -27.58 10.39 24.81
C ASP A 264 -27.62 11.07 23.43
N GLN A 265 -26.66 10.77 22.55
CA GLN A 265 -26.57 11.39 21.21
C GLN A 265 -27.38 10.66 20.14
N TYR A 266 -27.56 9.35 20.28
CA TYR A 266 -28.25 8.48 19.32
C TYR A 266 -29.49 7.84 19.93
N GLN A 267 -30.18 8.58 20.81
CA GLN A 267 -31.39 8.11 21.51
C GLN A 267 -32.36 7.42 20.56
N GLY A 268 -32.62 6.14 20.82
CA GLY A 268 -33.55 5.33 20.05
C GLY A 268 -33.02 4.80 18.70
N THR A 269 -31.76 5.05 18.32
CA THR A 269 -31.16 4.55 17.06
C THR A 269 -30.04 3.54 17.30
N ILE A 270 -29.23 3.74 18.35
CA ILE A 270 -28.23 2.77 18.81
C ILE A 270 -28.48 2.52 20.29
N GLU A 271 -28.89 1.31 20.63
CA GLU A 271 -29.11 0.88 22.01
C GLU A 271 -27.97 -0.02 22.47
N TYR A 272 -27.33 0.33 23.57
CA TYR A 272 -26.37 -0.57 24.21
C TYR A 272 -27.11 -1.68 24.96
N VAL A 273 -26.70 -2.93 24.75
CA VAL A 273 -27.23 -4.09 25.46
C VAL A 273 -26.32 -4.37 26.67
N PRO A 274 -26.80 -4.15 27.91
CA PRO A 274 -25.95 -4.22 29.08
C PRO A 274 -25.50 -5.64 29.40
N LYS A 275 -24.17 -5.84 29.34
CA LYS A 275 -23.29 -6.80 30.05
C LYS A 275 -22.03 -6.95 29.17
N PRO A 276 -21.02 -6.09 29.34
CA PRO A 276 -19.81 -6.25 28.56
C PRO A 276 -19.11 -7.52 29.04
N LEU A 277 -18.63 -8.34 28.10
CA LEU A 277 -17.72 -9.41 28.45
C LEU A 277 -16.34 -8.77 28.64
N ILE A 278 -15.77 -8.87 29.84
CA ILE A 278 -14.45 -8.30 30.13
C ILE A 278 -13.47 -9.46 30.24
N ASP A 279 -12.50 -9.49 29.34
CA ASP A 279 -11.38 -10.44 29.37
C ASP A 279 -10.05 -9.68 29.34
N GLY A 280 -9.50 -9.42 30.53
CA GLY A 280 -8.26 -8.64 30.68
C GLY A 280 -8.40 -7.20 30.16
N THR A 281 -7.68 -6.88 29.08
CA THR A 281 -7.70 -5.57 28.40
C THR A 281 -8.66 -5.51 27.21
N ASN A 282 -9.35 -6.62 26.92
CA ASN A 282 -10.37 -6.72 25.89
C ASN A 282 -11.74 -6.54 26.51
N TYR A 283 -12.48 -5.56 25.98
CA TYR A 283 -13.83 -5.30 26.42
C TYR A 283 -14.77 -5.45 25.25
N THR A 284 -15.68 -6.41 25.34
CA THR A 284 -16.63 -6.73 24.28
C THR A 284 -17.98 -6.10 24.59
N TYR A 285 -18.46 -5.24 23.70
CA TYR A 285 -19.70 -4.47 23.84
C TYR A 285 -20.70 -4.88 22.77
N ARG A 286 -21.97 -4.98 23.17
CA ARG A 286 -23.06 -5.33 22.26
C ARG A 286 -23.98 -4.13 22.07
N PHE A 287 -24.22 -3.77 20.82
CA PHE A 287 -25.12 -2.71 20.41
C PHE A 287 -26.27 -3.30 19.60
N ARG A 288 -27.44 -2.67 19.70
CA ARG A 288 -28.62 -2.91 18.88
C ARG A 288 -28.91 -1.67 18.06
N SER A 289 -29.36 -1.85 16.83
CA SER A 289 -29.75 -0.75 15.94
C SER A 289 -30.83 -1.21 14.96
N GLY A 290 -31.42 -0.25 14.24
CA GLY A 290 -32.23 -0.55 13.06
C GLY A 290 -31.45 -1.37 12.02
N THR A 291 -32.16 -2.08 11.15
CA THR A 291 -31.57 -2.91 10.09
C THR A 291 -30.85 -2.11 9.01
N ASP A 292 -31.19 -0.83 8.88
CA ASP A 292 -30.59 0.18 7.99
C ASP A 292 -29.30 0.79 8.55
N VAL A 293 -29.05 0.64 9.86
CA VAL A 293 -27.80 1.06 10.50
C VAL A 293 -26.78 -0.07 10.45
N GLY A 294 -25.70 0.17 9.70
CA GLY A 294 -24.64 -0.81 9.48
C GLY A 294 -23.66 -0.92 10.65
N PRO A 295 -23.00 -2.07 10.84
CA PRO A 295 -22.06 -2.30 11.94
C PRO A 295 -20.85 -1.35 11.89
N GLY A 296 -20.40 -0.94 10.69
CA GLY A 296 -19.35 0.06 10.52
C GLY A 296 -19.75 1.47 11.01
N GLN A 297 -21.04 1.82 10.91
CA GLN A 297 -21.55 3.08 11.44
C GLN A 297 -21.57 3.06 12.97
N ILE A 298 -21.91 1.91 13.57
CA ILE A 298 -21.86 1.72 15.03
C ILE A 298 -20.41 1.77 15.53
N LEU A 299 -19.47 1.10 14.83
CA LEU A 299 -18.04 1.16 15.15
C LEU A 299 -17.50 2.59 15.08
N ALA A 300 -17.83 3.34 14.03
CA ALA A 300 -17.42 4.73 13.87
C ALA A 300 -18.04 5.65 14.92
N ALA A 301 -19.33 5.47 15.23
CA ALA A 301 -20.01 6.23 16.28
C ALA A 301 -19.37 5.95 17.65
N PHE A 302 -19.09 4.69 17.97
CA PHE A 302 -18.46 4.30 19.22
C PHE A 302 -17.02 4.78 19.33
N SER A 303 -16.24 4.70 18.24
CA SER A 303 -14.91 5.31 18.14
C SER A 303 -14.96 6.81 18.41
N THR A 304 -15.92 7.50 17.80
CA THR A 304 -16.12 8.95 18.01
C THR A 304 -16.47 9.25 19.47
N ALA A 305 -17.36 8.47 20.08
CA ALA A 305 -17.73 8.63 21.47
C ALA A 305 -16.53 8.45 22.40
N LEU A 306 -15.73 7.40 22.18
CA LEU A 306 -14.48 7.17 22.91
C LEU A 306 -13.51 8.34 22.77
N HIS A 307 -13.30 8.84 21.55
CA HIS A 307 -12.47 10.01 21.32
C HIS A 307 -13.00 11.28 22.03
N LYS A 308 -14.31 11.40 22.26
CA LYS A 308 -14.89 12.55 22.96
C LYS A 308 -14.75 12.48 24.48
N VAL A 309 -14.78 11.28 25.05
CA VAL A 309 -14.77 11.09 26.51
C VAL A 309 -13.41 10.74 27.08
N VAL A 310 -12.51 10.19 26.26
CA VAL A 310 -11.12 9.92 26.66
C VAL A 310 -10.36 11.25 26.64
N PRO A 311 -9.80 11.70 27.78
CA PRO A 311 -9.02 12.93 27.80
C PRO A 311 -7.80 12.78 26.89
N LYS A 312 -7.42 13.86 26.20
CA LYS A 312 -6.19 13.87 25.40
C LYS A 312 -5.00 13.63 26.33
N PRO A 313 -4.02 12.81 25.91
CA PRO A 313 -2.82 12.60 26.73
C PRO A 313 -2.09 13.92 26.93
N THR A 314 -1.71 14.19 28.16
CA THR A 314 -0.84 15.32 28.55
C THR A 314 0.40 14.75 29.22
N ASP A 315 1.48 15.53 29.28
CA ASP A 315 2.75 15.07 29.86
C ASP A 315 2.60 14.57 31.32
N ASP A 316 1.64 15.13 32.07
CA ASP A 316 1.33 14.75 33.46
C ASP A 316 0.32 13.58 33.59
N HIS A 317 -0.38 13.22 32.51
CA HIS A 317 -1.37 12.15 32.46
C HIS A 317 -1.25 11.39 31.14
N PRO A 318 -0.31 10.42 31.04
CA PRO A 318 -0.18 9.54 29.87
C PRO A 318 -1.33 8.53 29.89
N LEU A 319 -2.53 9.01 29.62
CA LEU A 319 -3.69 8.16 29.38
C LEU A 319 -3.40 7.24 28.18
N PRO A 320 -3.98 6.04 28.15
CA PRO A 320 -3.73 5.11 27.07
C PRO A 320 -4.16 5.73 25.74
N SER A 321 -3.37 5.47 24.70
CA SER A 321 -3.80 5.62 23.32
C SER A 321 -5.21 5.03 23.15
N LEU A 322 -6.04 5.67 22.31
CA LEU A 322 -7.38 5.18 22.01
C LEU A 322 -7.34 3.66 21.71
N PRO A 323 -8.34 2.90 22.17
CA PRO A 323 -8.33 1.47 21.99
C PRO A 323 -8.40 1.14 20.51
N THR A 324 -7.82 0.01 20.14
CA THR A 324 -8.13 -0.57 18.84
C THR A 324 -9.54 -1.12 18.91
N LEU A 325 -10.40 -0.68 17.99
CA LEU A 325 -11.79 -1.13 17.93
C LEU A 325 -11.96 -2.08 16.76
N GLN A 326 -12.62 -3.19 17.01
CA GLN A 326 -12.91 -4.19 16.00
C GLN A 326 -14.36 -4.64 16.13
N ILE A 327 -15.04 -4.83 15.00
CA ILE A 327 -16.33 -5.51 14.97
C ILE A 327 -16.06 -7.00 15.03
N ASP A 328 -16.54 -7.67 16.07
CA ASP A 328 -16.34 -9.11 16.24
C ASP A 328 -17.46 -9.92 15.60
N HIS A 329 -18.69 -9.43 15.73
CA HIS A 329 -19.86 -10.18 15.34
C HIS A 329 -21.02 -9.26 14.97
N VAL A 330 -21.77 -9.64 13.95
CA VAL A 330 -22.97 -8.93 13.52
C VAL A 330 -24.06 -9.97 13.28
N THR A 331 -25.23 -9.74 13.85
CA THR A 331 -26.40 -10.61 13.65
C THR A 331 -27.62 -9.75 13.42
N THR A 332 -28.37 -10.02 12.37
CA THR A 332 -29.73 -9.47 12.24
C THR A 332 -30.70 -10.42 12.92
N ILE A 333 -31.49 -9.90 13.86
CA ILE A 333 -32.49 -10.64 14.60
C ILE A 333 -33.87 -10.22 14.10
N VAL A 334 -34.65 -11.21 13.67
CA VAL A 334 -36.08 -11.05 13.37
C VAL A 334 -36.81 -11.62 14.59
N PRO A 335 -37.52 -10.78 15.39
CA PRO A 335 -38.12 -11.20 16.66
C PRO A 335 -39.21 -12.26 16.54
#